data_AF-A0A672PLM2-F1
#
_entry.id   AF-A0A672PLM2-F1
#
_cell.length_a   1.000
_cell.length_b   1.000
_cell.length_c   1.000
_cell.angle_alpha   90.00
_cell.angle_beta   90.00
_cell.angle_gamma   90.00
#
_symmetry.space_group_name_H-M   'P 1'
#
loop_
_entity.id
_entity.type
_entity.pdbx_description
1 polymer ?
#
loop_
_entity_poly.entity_id
_entity_poly.type
_entity_poly.pdbx_seq_one_letter_code
_entity_poly.pdbx_strand_id
1 'polypeptide(L)'
;GQVMGWKDVFVIALAPAKDSFSLKTFFATVGLSKKSPPEIEKVFKMLDQDKSGFIEQDELQLFLQKFSKGARALTAAETKAFLMAGDMDGDGKIDISLVKHILNQIK
;
A
#
# COMPACT_ATOMS: atom_id res chain seq x y z
N GLY A 1 24.78 -0.45 7.10
CA GLY A 1 23.42 -0.57 7.62
C GLY A 1 22.73 -1.70 6.91
N GLN A 2 22.19 -2.67 7.63
CA GLN A 2 21.54 -3.84 7.05
C GLN A 2 20.35 -3.41 6.19
N VAL A 3 20.41 -3.69 4.90
CA VAL A 3 19.27 -3.50 3.98
C VAL A 3 18.31 -4.64 4.28
N MET A 4 17.10 -4.33 4.77
CA MET A 4 16.07 -5.33 5.08
C MET A 4 15.85 -6.21 3.84
N GLY A 5 15.89 -7.53 4.03
CA GLY A 5 15.69 -8.48 2.95
C GLY A 5 14.23 -8.44 2.49
N TRP A 6 13.98 -8.74 1.22
CA TRP A 6 12.61 -8.79 0.66
C TRP A 6 11.70 -9.81 1.37
N LYS A 7 12.28 -10.80 2.05
CA LYS A 7 11.55 -11.70 2.96
C LYS A 7 11.05 -10.99 4.21
N ASP A 8 11.82 -10.04 4.76
CA ASP A 8 11.45 -9.26 5.95
C ASP A 8 10.35 -8.25 5.62
N VAL A 9 10.42 -7.65 4.43
CA VAL A 9 9.33 -6.83 3.85
C VAL A 9 8.02 -7.61 3.80
N PHE A 10 8.11 -8.87 3.39
CA PHE A 10 6.95 -9.77 3.25
C PHE A 10 6.38 -10.22 4.59
N VAL A 11 7.22 -10.48 5.59
CA VAL A 11 6.80 -10.82 6.96
C VAL A 11 6.08 -9.63 7.61
N ILE A 12 6.58 -8.40 7.44
CA ILE A 12 5.98 -7.21 8.05
C ILE A 12 4.66 -6.82 7.38
N ALA A 13 4.56 -6.96 6.05
CA ALA A 13 3.36 -6.56 5.33
C ALA A 13 2.16 -7.51 5.53
N LEU A 14 2.41 -8.78 5.88
CA LEU A 14 1.42 -9.85 5.71
C LEU A 14 1.42 -10.92 6.82
N ALA A 15 2.08 -10.70 7.98
CA ALA A 15 2.03 -11.67 9.08
C ALA A 15 0.60 -11.80 9.65
N PRO A 16 -0.04 -13.00 9.60
CA PRO A 16 -1.38 -13.22 10.14
C PRO A 16 -1.41 -13.38 11.67
N ALA A 17 -0.31 -13.12 12.37
CA ALA A 17 -0.26 -13.25 13.81
C ALA A 17 0.62 -12.16 14.42
N LYS A 18 -0.03 -11.33 15.25
CA LYS A 18 0.47 -10.23 16.09
C LYS A 18 0.47 -8.85 15.42
N ASP A 19 -0.77 -8.40 15.26
CA ASP A 19 -1.24 -7.02 15.43
C ASP A 19 -0.95 -5.99 14.33
N SER A 20 -1.99 -5.84 13.51
CA SER A 20 -2.38 -4.68 12.70
C SER A 20 -1.55 -4.39 11.45
N PHE A 21 -2.15 -4.71 10.30
CA PHE A 21 -1.74 -4.14 9.02
C PHE A 21 -1.70 -2.61 9.15
N SER A 22 -0.50 -2.03 8.99
CA SER A 22 -0.27 -0.59 9.12
C SER A 22 0.14 -0.01 7.78
N LEU A 23 -0.72 0.83 7.19
CA LEU A 23 -0.42 1.54 5.94
C LEU A 23 0.90 2.30 6.01
N LYS A 24 1.19 2.92 7.16
CA LYS A 24 2.46 3.61 7.40
C LYS A 24 3.65 2.68 7.18
N THR A 25 3.65 1.55 7.88
CA THR A 25 4.72 0.55 7.80
C THR A 25 4.81 -0.03 6.40
N PHE A 26 3.67 -0.35 5.79
CA PHE A 26 3.63 -0.85 4.43
C PHE A 26 4.27 0.11 3.42
N PHE A 27 3.83 1.37 3.39
CA PHE A 27 4.36 2.38 2.49
C PHE A 27 5.82 2.73 2.78
N ALA A 28 6.24 2.68 4.04
CA ALA A 28 7.65 2.83 4.40
C ALA A 28 8.50 1.67 3.89
N THR A 29 8.01 0.44 4.04
CA THR A 29 8.72 -0.79 3.66
C THR A 29 8.85 -0.93 2.14
N VAL A 30 7.82 -0.57 1.35
CA VAL A 30 7.93 -0.54 -0.12
C VAL A 30 8.70 0.68 -0.65
N GLY A 31 9.18 1.55 0.24
CA GLY A 31 10.03 2.70 -0.08
C GLY A 31 9.29 3.95 -0.57
N LEU A 32 7.96 3.99 -0.48
CA LEU A 32 7.15 5.16 -0.85
C LEU A 32 7.32 6.34 0.11
N SER A 33 7.66 6.09 1.38
CA SER A 33 7.95 7.17 2.34
C SER A 33 9.15 8.04 1.97
N LYS A 34 10.04 7.54 1.10
CA LYS A 34 11.23 8.26 0.62
C LYS A 34 11.02 8.93 -0.73
N LYS A 35 9.81 8.85 -1.29
CA LYS A 35 9.46 9.36 -2.63
C LYS A 35 8.89 10.77 -2.55
N SER A 36 9.12 11.54 -3.62
CA SER A 36 8.54 12.88 -3.75
C SER A 36 7.03 12.80 -4.03
N PRO A 37 6.23 13.83 -3.69
CA PRO A 37 4.80 13.88 -4.05
C PRO A 37 4.47 13.50 -5.50
N PRO A 38 5.18 14.00 -6.54
CA PRO A 38 4.92 13.58 -7.92
C PRO A 38 5.27 12.11 -8.20
N GLU A 39 6.25 11.53 -7.51
CA GLU A 39 6.55 10.10 -7.64
C GLU A 39 5.45 9.24 -6.99
N ILE A 40 4.90 9.69 -5.86
CA ILE A 40 3.76 9.04 -5.20
C ILE A 40 2.53 9.07 -6.13
N GLU A 41 2.26 10.20 -6.78
CA GLU A 41 1.18 10.33 -7.78
C GLU A 41 1.37 9.40 -8.97
N LYS A 42 2.61 9.24 -9.43
CA LYS A 42 2.91 8.31 -10.52
C LYS A 42 2.62 6.87 -10.13
N VAL A 43 2.96 6.47 -8.91
CA VAL A 43 2.69 5.13 -8.39
C VAL A 43 1.20 4.91 -8.19
N PHE A 44 0.49 5.90 -7.64
CA PHE A 44 -0.97 5.85 -7.50
C PHE A 44 -1.65 5.61 -8.85
N LYS A 45 -1.28 6.38 -9.88
CA LYS A 45 -1.78 6.21 -11.25
C LYS A 45 -1.39 4.89 -11.93
N MET A 46 -0.37 4.17 -11.45
CA MET A 46 -0.07 2.82 -11.95
C MET A 46 -0.97 1.75 -11.35
N LEU A 47 -1.56 2.04 -10.19
CA LEU A 47 -2.42 1.15 -9.44
C LEU A 47 -3.88 1.36 -9.80
N ASP A 48 -4.30 2.62 -9.92
CA ASP A 48 -5.59 3.06 -10.48
C ASP A 48 -5.62 2.76 -12.00
N GLN A 49 -6.02 1.53 -12.32
CA GLN A 49 -6.04 0.98 -13.69
C GLN A 49 -7.23 1.52 -14.47
N ASP A 50 -8.37 1.68 -13.80
CA ASP A 50 -9.58 2.19 -14.42
C ASP A 50 -9.61 3.73 -14.51
N LYS A 51 -8.67 4.40 -13.84
CA LYS A 51 -8.54 5.87 -13.78
C LYS A 51 -9.72 6.53 -13.09
N SER A 52 -10.33 5.84 -12.13
CA SER A 52 -11.39 6.37 -11.27
C SER A 52 -10.90 7.51 -10.38
N GLY A 53 -9.58 7.61 -10.16
CA GLY A 53 -9.00 8.53 -9.18
C GLY A 53 -8.88 7.92 -7.78
N PHE A 54 -9.28 6.65 -7.63
CA PHE A 54 -9.27 5.92 -6.37
C PHE A 54 -8.51 4.60 -6.54
N ILE A 55 -8.08 4.01 -5.42
CA ILE A 55 -7.60 2.62 -5.41
C ILE A 55 -8.74 1.76 -4.88
N GLU A 56 -9.25 0.89 -5.73
CA GLU A 56 -10.32 -0.05 -5.37
C GLU A 56 -9.76 -1.41 -4.94
N GLN A 57 -10.61 -2.26 -4.36
CA GLN A 57 -10.21 -3.56 -3.83
C GLN A 57 -9.47 -4.42 -4.86
N ASP A 58 -9.99 -4.50 -6.08
CA ASP A 58 -9.45 -5.37 -7.14
C ASP A 58 -8.11 -4.86 -7.68
N GLU A 59 -7.92 -3.54 -7.67
CA GLU A 59 -6.67 -2.91 -8.06
C GLU A 59 -5.59 -3.09 -7.00
N LEU A 60 -6.00 -3.01 -5.73
CA LEU A 60 -5.15 -3.22 -4.57
C LEU A 60 -4.67 -4.67 -4.47
N GLN A 61 -5.45 -5.66 -4.94
CA GLN A 61 -5.02 -7.05 -4.97
C GLN A 61 -3.72 -7.25 -5.75
N LEU A 62 -3.53 -6.46 -6.82
CA LEU A 62 -2.38 -6.52 -7.70
C LEU A 62 -1.26 -5.56 -7.28
N PHE A 63 -1.41 -4.85 -6.16
CA PHE A 63 -0.49 -3.80 -5.72
C PHE A 63 0.95 -4.28 -5.67
N LEU A 64 1.23 -5.39 -4.97
CA LEU A 64 2.59 -5.91 -4.79
C LEU A 64 3.25 -6.29 -6.13
N GLN A 65 2.47 -6.72 -7.11
CA GLN A 65 2.95 -7.09 -8.44
C GLN A 65 3.44 -5.90 -9.26
N LYS A 66 2.97 -4.68 -8.95
CA LYS A 66 3.48 -3.46 -9.60
C LYS A 66 4.89 -3.09 -9.13
N PHE A 67 5.28 -3.48 -7.92
CA PHE A 67 6.61 -3.21 -7.36
C PHE A 67 7.61 -4.32 -7.67
N SER A 68 7.16 -5.58 -7.76
CA SER A 68 8.03 -6.71 -8.08
C SER A 68 7.32 -7.73 -8.97
N LYS A 69 7.91 -7.98 -10.14
CA LYS A 69 7.48 -9.05 -11.03
C LYS A 69 7.66 -10.39 -10.33
N GLY A 70 6.56 -11.09 -10.06
CA GLY A 70 6.54 -12.37 -9.33
C GLY A 70 6.10 -12.27 -7.87
N ALA A 71 5.76 -11.07 -7.36
CA ALA A 71 5.05 -10.97 -6.09
C ALA A 71 3.67 -11.63 -6.19
N ARG A 72 3.17 -12.18 -5.08
CA ARG A 72 1.80 -12.71 -5.04
C ARG A 72 0.78 -11.58 -5.04
N ALA A 73 -0.44 -11.89 -5.47
CA ALA A 73 -1.59 -11.03 -5.19
C ALA A 73 -1.87 -11.00 -3.68
N LEU A 74 -2.41 -9.88 -3.20
CA LEU A 74 -3.03 -9.83 -1.89
C LEU A 74 -4.32 -10.67 -1.90
N THR A 75 -4.60 -11.33 -0.79
CA THR A 75 -5.86 -12.04 -0.59
C THR A 75 -6.98 -11.06 -0.26
N ALA A 76 -8.23 -11.48 -0.42
CA ALA A 76 -9.41 -10.67 -0.07
C ALA A 76 -9.37 -10.15 1.38
N ALA A 77 -8.88 -10.97 2.32
CA ALA A 77 -8.74 -10.56 3.72
C ALA A 77 -7.70 -9.46 3.91
N GLU A 78 -6.58 -9.52 3.17
CA GLU A 78 -5.51 -8.54 3.23
C GLU A 78 -5.90 -7.23 2.56
N THR A 79 -6.55 -7.27 1.39
CA THR A 79 -7.11 -6.06 0.77
C THR A 79 -8.18 -5.43 1.63
N LYS A 80 -9.02 -6.22 2.31
CA LYS A 80 -10.01 -5.69 3.24
C LYS A 80 -9.38 -5.02 4.45
N ALA A 81 -8.35 -5.63 5.04
CA ALA A 81 -7.61 -5.01 6.15
C ALA A 81 -6.91 -3.71 5.71
N PHE A 82 -6.39 -3.68 4.49
CA PHE A 82 -5.77 -2.50 3.89
C PHE A 82 -6.79 -1.38 3.66
N LEU A 83 -7.95 -1.71 3.08
CA LEU A 83 -9.07 -0.78 2.94
C LEU A 83 -9.53 -0.27 4.29
N MET A 84 -9.77 -1.14 5.28
CA MET A 84 -10.18 -0.71 6.62
C MET A 84 -9.17 0.24 7.31
N ALA A 85 -7.88 0.12 6.99
CA ALA A 85 -6.86 1.03 7.50
C ALA A 85 -6.78 2.35 6.71
N GLY A 86 -7.27 2.36 5.46
CA GLY A 86 -7.08 3.41 4.45
C GLY A 86 -8.36 4.06 3.92
N ASP A 87 -9.50 3.61 4.37
CA ASP A 87 -10.81 4.13 4.00
C ASP A 87 -11.31 4.92 5.21
N MET A 88 -11.10 6.24 5.19
CA MET A 88 -11.41 7.11 6.33
C MET A 88 -12.86 7.59 6.33
N ASP A 89 -13.52 7.60 5.18
CA ASP A 89 -14.89 8.04 4.96
C ASP A 89 -15.89 6.90 4.74
N GLY A 90 -15.40 5.66 4.60
CA GLY A 90 -16.20 4.45 4.54
C GLY A 90 -16.79 4.16 3.17
N ASP A 91 -16.20 4.70 2.09
CA ASP A 91 -16.68 4.55 0.72
C ASP A 91 -16.19 3.27 0.02
N GLY A 92 -15.33 2.51 0.71
CA GLY A 92 -14.73 1.28 0.22
C GLY A 92 -13.51 1.49 -0.69
N LYS A 93 -12.96 2.70 -0.74
CA LYS A 93 -11.85 3.08 -1.63
C LYS A 93 -10.79 3.88 -0.89
N ILE A 94 -9.63 4.04 -1.52
CA ILE A 94 -8.52 4.82 -0.94
C ILE A 94 -8.21 5.99 -1.84
N ASP A 95 -8.42 7.19 -1.31
CA ASP A 95 -8.06 8.44 -1.96
C ASP A 95 -6.55 8.72 -1.86
N ILE A 96 -5.99 9.32 -2.91
CA ILE A 96 -4.58 9.71 -2.95
C ILE A 96 -4.20 10.70 -1.84
N SER A 97 -5.14 11.53 -1.41
CA SER A 97 -4.97 12.52 -0.33
C SER A 97 -4.67 11.82 0.98
N LEU A 98 -5.30 10.68 1.25
CA LEU A 98 -4.96 9.88 2.42
C LEU A 98 -3.54 9.32 2.31
N VAL A 99 -3.18 8.75 1.16
CA VAL A 99 -1.82 8.21 0.94
C VAL A 99 -0.79 9.30 1.19
N LYS A 100 -0.99 10.50 0.65
CA LYS A 100 -0.13 11.68 0.90
C LYS A 100 -0.11 12.06 2.38
N HIS A 101 -1.25 12.07 3.06
CA HIS A 101 -1.35 12.37 4.49
C HIS A 101 -0.55 11.37 5.33
N ILE A 102 -0.76 10.07 5.13
CA ILE A 102 -0.05 8.98 5.82
C ILE A 102 1.45 9.09 5.59
N LEU A 103 1.88 9.32 4.35
CA LEU A 103 3.29 9.46 4.01
C LEU A 103 3.94 10.70 4.64
N ASN A 104 3.20 11.80 4.76
CA ASN A 104 3.68 12.99 5.46
C ASN A 104 3.88 12.75 6.97
N GLN A 105 3.13 11.81 7.56
CA GLN A 105 3.25 11.43 8.97
C GLN A 105 4.41 10.45 9.26
N ILE A 106 5.13 9.98 8.23
CA ILE A 106 6.27 9.04 8.36
C ILE A 106 7.62 9.79 8.36
N LYS A 107 7.63 11.05 7.89
CA LYS A 107 8.85 11.87 7.82
C LYS A 107 9.37 12.30 9.18
#